data_AF-L1KKH6-F1
#
_entry.id   AF-L1KKH6-F1
#
_cell.length_a   1.000
_cell.length_b   1.000
_cell.length_c   1.000
_cell.angle_alpha   90.00
_cell.angle_beta   90.00
_cell.angle_gamma   90.00
#
_symmetry.space_group_name_H-M   'P 1'
#
loop_
_entity.id
_entity.type
_entity.pdbx_description
1 polymer ?
#
loop_
_entity_poly.entity_id
_entity_poly.type
_entity_poly.pdbx_seq_one_letter_code
_entity_poly.pdbx_strand_id
1 'polypeptide(L)' 'MMSRIWAGIDSGKGHHHGLAVDTEGKTLLLRRVANDEPELLKLIGDVLDLADGR' A
#
# COMPACT_ATOMS: atom_id res chain seq x y z
N MET A 1 -5.95 -9.17 -15.11
CA MET A 1 -6.88 -9.73 -14.10
C MET A 1 -6.42 -9.20 -12.76
N MET A 2 -7.32 -8.70 -11.91
CA MET A 2 -6.93 -8.22 -10.59
C MET A 2 -6.54 -9.39 -9.68
N SER A 3 -5.29 -9.39 -9.22
CA SER A 3 -4.76 -10.31 -8.23
C SER A 3 -5.27 -9.93 -6.85
N ARG A 4 -5.64 -10.93 -6.05
CA ARG A 4 -6.01 -10.69 -4.65
C ARG A 4 -4.75 -10.37 -3.86
N ILE A 5 -4.71 -9.18 -3.28
CA ILE A 5 -3.67 -8.74 -2.35
C ILE A 5 -4.34 -8.21 -1.07
N TRP A 6 -3.56 -8.08 -0.01
CA TRP A 6 -4.00 -7.46 1.23
C TRP A 6 -3.17 -6.21 1.47
N ALA A 7 -3.84 -5.08 1.69
CA ALA A 7 -3.20 -3.82 2.05
C ALA A 7 -3.57 -3.43 3.48
N GLY A 8 -2.59 -2.94 4.24
CA GLY A 8 -2.76 -2.43 5.59
C GLY A 8 -1.98 -1.14 5.79
N ILE A 9 -2.43 -0.33 6.74
CA ILE A 9 -1.78 0.93 7.10
C ILE A 9 -1.70 1.06 8.63
N ASP A 10 -0.51 1.30 9.14
CA ASP A 10 -0.30 1.77 10.50
C ASP A 10 -0.29 3.30 10.49
N SER A 11 -1.24 3.92 11.20
CA SER A 11 -1.51 5.35 11.10
C SER A 11 -0.96 6.15 12.28
N GLY A 12 0.17 6.81 12.05
CA GLY A 12 0.80 7.71 13.02
C GLY A 12 0.42 9.18 12.80
N LYS A 13 0.79 10.04 13.76
CA LYS A 13 0.46 11.47 13.72
C LYS A 13 1.13 12.23 12.56
N GLY A 14 2.40 11.94 12.30
CA GLY A 14 3.17 12.60 11.23
C GLY A 14 3.44 11.71 10.02
N HIS A 15 3.40 10.40 10.19
CA HIS A 15 3.73 9.43 9.16
C HIS A 15 2.94 8.14 9.37
N HIS A 16 2.71 7.45 8.26
CA HIS A 16 2.09 6.15 8.19
C HIS A 16 3.11 5.11 7.71
N HIS A 17 2.84 3.85 7.99
CA HIS A 17 3.51 2.74 7.35
C HIS A 17 2.50 1.92 6.56
N GLY A 18 2.59 1.99 5.23
CA GLY A 18 1.78 1.19 4.31
C GLY A 18 2.46 -0.14 4.00
N LEU A 19 1.68 -1.21 4.00
CA LEU A 19 2.10 -2.57 3.67
C LEU A 19 1.10 -3.16 2.67
N ALA A 20 1.60 -3.80 1.61
CA ALA A 20 0.81 -4.69 0.76
C ALA A 20 1.50 -6.06 0.66
N VAL A 21 0.72 -7.13 0.77
CA VAL A 21 1.18 -8.52 0.68
C VAL A 21 0.31 -9.33 -0.29
N ASP A 22 0.87 -10.36 -0.90
CA ASP A 22 0.09 -11.35 -1.66
C ASP A 22 -0.67 -12.31 -0.72
N THR A 23 -1.39 -13.27 -1.31
CA THR A 23 -2.16 -14.28 -0.57
C THR A 23 -1.30 -15.24 0.26
N GLU A 24 -0.01 -15.35 -0.04
CA GLU A 24 0.96 -16.18 0.68
C GLU A 24 1.70 -15.38 1.77
N GLY A 25 1.40 -14.09 1.89
CA GLY A 25 2.02 -13.19 2.86
C GLY A 25 3.36 -12.61 2.40
N LYS A 26 3.74 -12.77 1.13
CA LYS A 26 4.94 -12.13 0.59
C LYS A 26 4.71 -10.63 0.46
N THR A 27 5.65 -9.84 0.96
CA THR A 27 5.64 -8.39 0.80
C THR A 27 5.77 -7.97 -0.66
N LEU A 28 4.79 -7.20 -1.13
CA LEU A 28 4.77 -6.55 -2.43
C LEU A 28 5.14 -5.07 -2.32
N LEU A 29 4.72 -4.42 -1.23
CA LEU A 29 5.03 -3.01 -0.94
C LEU A 29 5.20 -2.83 0.56
N LEU A 30 6.26 -2.11 0.97
CA LEU A 30 6.42 -1.59 2.32
C LEU A 30 6.94 -0.16 2.21
N ARG A 31 6.19 0.81 2.71
CA ARG A 31 6.55 2.22 2.56
C ARG A 31 6.18 3.03 3.80
N ARG A 32 7.12 3.87 4.23
CA ARG A 32 6.83 4.99 5.14
C ARG A 32 6.29 6.15 4.33
N VAL A 33 5.11 6.65 4.69
CA VAL A 33 4.37 7.68 3.93
C VAL A 33 4.13 8.88 4.85
N ALA A 34 4.32 10.10 4.36
CA ALA A 34 3.97 11.29 5.14
C ALA A 34 2.46 11.31 5.39
N ASN A 35 2.03 11.90 6.51
CA ASN A 35 0.61 12.13 6.74
C ASN A 35 0.12 13.34 5.92
N ASP A 36 0.05 13.16 4.61
CA ASP A 36 -0.34 14.15 3.61
C ASP A 36 -1.23 13.48 2.54
N GLU A 37 -2.28 14.17 2.09
CA GLU A 37 -3.29 13.59 1.22
C GLU A 37 -2.73 13.14 -0.14
N PRO A 38 -1.94 13.96 -0.88
CA PRO A 38 -1.26 13.51 -2.10
C PRO A 38 -0.44 12.23 -1.93
N GLU A 39 0.33 12.12 -0.84
CA GLU A 39 1.16 10.96 -0.55
C GLU A 39 0.33 9.70 -0.26
N LEU A 40 -0.80 9.87 0.44
CA LEU A 40 -1.76 8.81 0.70
C LEU A 40 -2.48 8.35 -0.57
N LEU A 41 -2.92 9.29 -1.42
CA LEU A 41 -3.52 8.96 -2.72
C LEU A 41 -2.53 8.23 -3.62
N LYS A 42 -1.26 8.63 -3.62
CA LYS A 42 -0.21 7.93 -4.34
C LYS A 42 -0.02 6.51 -3.81
N LEU A 43 0.01 6.31 -2.49
CA LEU A 43 0.09 4.96 -1.91
C LEU A 43 -1.07 4.08 -2.37
N ILE A 44 -2.30 4.60 -2.35
CA ILE A 44 -3.49 3.86 -2.80
C ILE A 44 -3.37 3.48 -4.28
N GLY A 45 -2.94 4.43 -5.14
CA GLY A 45 -2.71 4.19 -6.55
C GLY A 45 -1.69 3.07 -6.80
N ASP A 46 -0.53 3.14 -6.15
CA ASP A 46 0.51 2.12 -6.25
C ASP A 46 -0.01 0.73 -5.78
N VAL A 47 -0.86 0.66 -4.74
CA VAL A 47 -1.49 -0.59 -4.28
C VAL A 47 -2.49 -1.14 -5.32
N LEU A 48 -3.26 -0.29 -5.97
CA LEU A 48 -4.20 -0.71 -7.02
C LEU A 48 -3.46 -1.21 -8.27
N ASP A 49 -2.36 -0.55 -8.65
CA ASP A 49 -1.52 -1.01 -9.76
C ASP A 49 -0.89 -2.37 -9.49
N LEU A 50 -0.44 -2.62 -8.24
CA LEU A 50 0.03 -3.95 -7.83
C LEU A 50 -1.07 -5.01 -7.94
N ALA A 51 -2.31 -4.68 -7.54
CA ALA A 51 -3.44 -5.58 -7.71
C ALA A 51 -3.73 -5.85 -9.20
N ASP A 52 -3.58 -4.85 -10.06
CA ASP A 52 -3.71 -4.99 -11.52
C ASP A 52 -2.53 -5.75 -12.18
N GLY A 53 -1.44 -5.99 -11.45
CA GLY A 53 -0.22 -6.63 -11.96
C GLY A 53 0.65 -5.71 -12.81
N ARG A 54 0.63 -4.40 -12.54
CA ARG A 54 1.48 -3.38 -13.18
C ARG A 54 2.75 -3.08 -12.39
#